data_AF-A0A564QBD8-F1
#
_entry.id   AF-A0A564QBD8-F1
#
_cell.length_a   1.000
_cell.length_b   1.000
_cell.length_c   1.000
_cell.angle_alpha   90.00
_cell.angle_beta   90.00
_cell.angle_gamma   90.00
#
_symmetry.space_group_name_H-M   'P 1'
#
loop_
_entity.id
_entity.type
_entity.pdbx_description
1 polymer ?
#
loop_
_entity_poly.entity_id
_entity_poly.type
_entity_poly.pdbx_seq_one_letter_code
_entity_poly.pdbx_strand_id
1 'polypeptide(L)'
;MFKLVKIPDELESFVEGFKDLFTKPSHKSFTHMIAAISVCNKSKTVYNLYETMLDDCNDKKARSTYDWFFNQAKWNEDEVAQRKAYMFFKAFDLKEGGRILLIIDDTYREKKGKCTDGIGKFFDHNKGYIWGNSFVTSVLQSRGLFIPHKAKMYIKEEGCRFRGFRVQNKATDRF
;
A
#
# COMPACT_ATOMS: atom_id res chain seq x y z
N MET A 1 -6.04 -18.00 15.44
CA MET A 1 -5.63 -17.25 14.21
C MET A 1 -6.78 -17.38 13.24
N PHE A 2 -7.43 -16.27 12.84
CA PHE A 2 -8.45 -16.34 11.81
C PHE A 2 -7.79 -16.78 10.51
N LYS A 3 -8.36 -17.80 9.86
CA LYS A 3 -7.93 -18.22 8.54
C LYS A 3 -9.08 -18.05 7.55
N LEU A 4 -8.73 -17.67 6.33
CA LEU A 4 -9.68 -17.55 5.24
C LEU A 4 -9.89 -18.92 4.59
N VAL A 5 -11.12 -19.41 4.64
CA VAL A 5 -11.59 -20.58 3.85
C VAL A 5 -11.95 -20.12 2.43
N LYS A 6 -12.56 -18.93 2.32
CA LYS A 6 -12.85 -18.23 1.07
C LYS A 6 -12.67 -16.73 1.24
N ILE A 7 -12.61 -16.00 0.12
CA ILE A 7 -12.69 -14.54 0.12
C ILE A 7 -14.15 -14.13 0.40
N PRO A 8 -14.41 -13.14 1.28
CA PRO A 8 -15.76 -12.61 1.47
C PRO A 8 -16.32 -11.97 0.19
N ASP A 9 -17.59 -12.23 -0.12
CA ASP A 9 -18.21 -11.86 -1.40
C ASP A 9 -18.32 -10.31 -1.54
N GLU A 10 -18.49 -9.60 -0.42
CA GLU A 10 -18.49 -8.13 -0.38
C GLU A 10 -17.11 -7.56 -0.72
N LEU A 11 -16.05 -8.23 -0.26
CA LEU A 11 -14.68 -7.83 -0.57
C LEU A 11 -14.35 -8.11 -2.04
N GLU A 12 -14.77 -9.25 -2.56
CA GLU A 12 -14.59 -9.60 -3.97
C GLU A 12 -15.27 -8.57 -4.88
N SER A 13 -16.50 -8.18 -4.56
CA SER A 13 -17.24 -7.12 -5.28
C SER A 13 -16.51 -5.78 -5.28
N PHE A 14 -15.91 -5.39 -4.15
CA PHE A 14 -15.08 -4.19 -4.07
C PHE A 14 -13.81 -4.31 -4.92
N VAL A 15 -13.11 -5.44 -4.86
CA VAL A 15 -11.84 -5.66 -5.56
C VAL A 15 -12.03 -5.84 -7.07
N GLU A 16 -13.19 -6.28 -7.53
CA GLU A 16 -13.55 -6.35 -8.95
C GLU A 16 -13.46 -4.97 -9.63
N GLY A 17 -13.72 -3.89 -8.87
CA GLY A 17 -13.54 -2.52 -9.32
C GLY A 17 -12.11 -2.11 -9.69
N PHE A 18 -11.12 -2.99 -9.52
CA PHE A 18 -9.72 -2.78 -9.90
C PHE A 18 -9.23 -3.75 -10.99
N LYS A 19 -10.07 -4.67 -11.48
CA LYS A 19 -9.63 -5.79 -12.32
C LYS A 19 -8.90 -5.39 -13.59
N ASP A 20 -9.30 -4.30 -14.21
CA ASP A 20 -8.67 -3.75 -15.42
C ASP A 20 -7.25 -3.20 -15.18
N LEU A 21 -6.87 -2.94 -13.92
CA LEU A 21 -5.53 -2.47 -13.56
C LEU A 21 -4.50 -3.59 -13.42
N PHE A 22 -4.93 -4.84 -13.53
CA PHE A 22 -4.11 -6.02 -13.31
C PHE A 22 -4.28 -7.04 -14.44
N THR A 23 -3.26 -7.86 -14.64
CA THR A 23 -3.47 -9.13 -15.35
C THR A 23 -4.37 -10.04 -14.52
N LYS A 24 -5.10 -10.96 -15.15
CA LYS A 24 -5.93 -11.97 -14.44
C LYS A 24 -5.19 -12.66 -13.27
N PRO A 25 -3.95 -13.17 -13.42
CA PRO A 25 -3.24 -13.75 -12.28
C PRO A 25 -2.90 -12.70 -11.21
N SER A 26 -2.47 -11.48 -11.56
CA SER A 26 -2.16 -10.45 -10.59
C SER A 26 -3.39 -9.96 -9.82
N HIS A 27 -4.56 -9.83 -10.46
CA HIS A 27 -5.82 -9.45 -9.82
C HIS A 27 -6.24 -10.45 -8.74
N LYS A 28 -6.11 -11.75 -9.04
CA LYS A 28 -6.35 -12.81 -8.05
C LYS A 28 -5.38 -12.71 -6.86
N SER A 29 -4.10 -12.44 -7.11
CA SER A 29 -3.12 -12.21 -6.03
C SER A 29 -3.45 -10.98 -5.20
N PHE A 30 -3.85 -9.87 -5.84
CA PHE A 30 -4.28 -8.64 -5.19
C PHE A 30 -5.48 -8.88 -4.26
N THR A 31 -6.50 -9.57 -4.75
CA THR A 31 -7.71 -9.95 -3.99
C THR A 31 -7.34 -10.75 -2.74
N HIS A 32 -6.51 -11.78 -2.89
CA HIS A 32 -6.07 -12.60 -1.76
C HIS A 32 -5.26 -11.82 -0.74
N MET A 33 -4.35 -10.95 -1.18
CA MET A 33 -3.51 -10.16 -0.28
C MET A 33 -4.33 -9.12 0.49
N ILE A 34 -5.33 -8.47 -0.13
CA ILE A 34 -6.24 -7.57 0.59
C ILE A 34 -6.98 -8.33 1.69
N ALA A 35 -7.59 -9.48 1.34
CA ALA A 35 -8.32 -10.29 2.31
C ALA A 35 -7.42 -10.75 3.47
N ALA A 36 -6.22 -11.24 3.16
CA ALA A 36 -5.25 -11.67 4.15
C ALA A 36 -4.80 -10.52 5.06
N ILE A 37 -4.56 -9.32 4.52
CA ILE A 37 -4.17 -8.14 5.32
C ILE A 37 -5.27 -7.79 6.33
N SER A 38 -6.54 -7.87 5.92
CA SER A 38 -7.69 -7.52 6.76
C SER A 38 -7.88 -8.42 7.97
N VAL A 39 -7.46 -9.70 7.90
CA VAL A 39 -7.69 -10.68 8.98
C VAL A 39 -6.41 -11.18 9.65
N CYS A 40 -5.23 -10.90 9.07
CA CYS A 40 -3.96 -11.31 9.65
C CYS A 40 -3.68 -10.52 10.93
N ASN A 41 -3.61 -11.21 12.07
CA ASN A 41 -3.28 -10.60 13.37
C ASN A 41 -1.77 -10.65 13.69
N LYS A 42 -0.94 -11.13 12.77
CA LYS A 42 0.53 -11.16 12.87
C LYS A 42 1.16 -9.96 12.14
N SER A 43 2.49 -9.88 12.18
CA SER A 43 3.25 -8.99 11.31
C SER A 43 2.93 -9.30 9.84
N LYS A 44 2.71 -8.26 9.04
CA LYS A 44 2.24 -8.34 7.65
C LYS A 44 3.38 -8.67 6.69
N THR A 45 4.08 -9.78 6.93
CA THR A 45 5.06 -10.34 6.00
C THR A 45 4.35 -11.21 4.96
N VAL A 46 4.92 -11.37 3.77
CA VAL A 46 4.31 -12.23 2.72
C VAL A 46 4.06 -13.65 3.25
N TYR A 47 4.99 -14.20 4.02
CA TYR A 47 4.83 -15.50 4.67
C TYR A 47 3.61 -15.53 5.61
N ASN A 48 3.47 -14.57 6.52
CA ASN A 48 2.36 -14.56 7.47
C ASN A 48 1.01 -14.29 6.78
N LEU A 49 0.99 -13.50 5.70
CA LEU A 49 -0.21 -13.29 4.87
C LEU A 49 -0.60 -14.57 4.12
N TYR A 50 0.37 -15.28 3.55
CA TYR A 50 0.18 -16.58 2.94
C TYR A 50 -0.41 -17.62 3.92
N GLU A 51 0.12 -17.67 5.14
CA GLU A 51 -0.35 -18.58 6.21
C GLU A 51 -1.77 -18.26 6.73
N THR A 52 -2.29 -17.08 6.39
CA THR A 52 -3.66 -16.67 6.74
C THR A 52 -4.69 -17.36 5.86
N MET A 53 -4.31 -17.91 4.71
CA MET A 53 -5.19 -18.71 3.85
C MET A 53 -5.08 -20.19 4.21
N LEU A 54 -6.23 -20.86 4.39
CA LEU A 54 -6.27 -22.31 4.55
C LEU A 54 -5.78 -23.02 3.28
N ASP A 55 -5.19 -24.19 3.45
CA ASP A 55 -4.72 -25.01 2.34
C ASP A 55 -5.89 -25.49 1.46
N ASP A 56 -7.06 -25.70 2.07
CA ASP A 56 -8.32 -26.06 1.37
C ASP A 56 -9.02 -24.86 0.70
N CYS A 57 -8.44 -23.66 0.79
CA CYS A 57 -8.90 -22.56 -0.04
C CYS A 57 -8.50 -22.88 -1.49
N ASN A 58 -9.46 -23.32 -2.29
CA ASN A 58 -9.27 -23.73 -3.70
C ASN A 58 -8.49 -22.71 -4.56
N ASP A 59 -8.49 -21.45 -4.13
CA ASP A 59 -7.84 -20.36 -4.82
C ASP A 59 -6.42 -20.06 -4.32
N LYS A 60 -5.98 -20.65 -3.21
CA LYS A 60 -4.66 -20.40 -2.61
C LYS A 60 -3.55 -20.70 -3.61
N LYS A 61 -2.68 -19.70 -3.80
CA LYS A 61 -1.47 -19.82 -4.63
C LYS A 61 -0.26 -20.15 -3.76
N ALA A 62 0.79 -20.65 -4.41
CA ALA A 62 2.09 -20.81 -3.78
C ALA A 62 2.61 -19.48 -3.24
N ARG A 63 3.33 -19.51 -2.11
CA ARG A 63 3.93 -18.32 -1.48
C ARG A 63 4.77 -17.50 -2.47
N SER A 64 5.58 -18.16 -3.28
CA SER A 64 6.44 -17.52 -4.29
C SER A 64 5.66 -16.68 -5.30
N THR A 65 4.40 -17.02 -5.58
CA THR A 65 3.53 -16.23 -6.46
C THR A 65 3.14 -14.90 -5.82
N TYR A 66 2.96 -14.87 -4.49
CA TYR A 66 2.71 -13.62 -3.77
C TYR A 66 3.99 -12.78 -3.63
N ASP A 67 5.12 -13.43 -3.39
CA ASP A 67 6.42 -12.74 -3.42
C ASP A 67 6.66 -12.09 -4.80
N TRP A 68 6.39 -12.81 -5.89
CA TRP A 68 6.46 -12.25 -7.25
C TRP A 68 5.47 -11.10 -7.46
N PHE A 69 4.25 -11.20 -6.93
CA PHE A 69 3.23 -10.16 -7.06
C PHE A 69 3.69 -8.81 -6.49
N PHE A 70 4.34 -8.80 -5.33
CA PHE A 70 4.83 -7.54 -4.72
C PHE A 70 6.10 -6.99 -5.37
N ASN A 71 6.96 -7.86 -5.90
CA ASN A 71 8.31 -7.45 -6.34
C ASN A 71 8.45 -7.27 -7.85
N GLN A 72 7.64 -7.97 -8.66
CA GLN A 72 7.89 -8.13 -10.09
C GLN A 72 6.64 -7.99 -10.97
N ALA A 73 5.44 -8.15 -10.40
CA ALA A 73 4.22 -8.02 -11.19
C ALA A 73 4.06 -6.60 -11.73
N LYS A 74 3.59 -6.50 -12.97
CA LYS A 74 3.25 -5.22 -13.60
C LYS A 74 1.88 -4.76 -13.13
N TRP A 75 1.86 -3.77 -12.26
CA TRP A 75 0.68 -2.99 -11.87
C TRP A 75 1.16 -1.61 -11.42
N ASN A 76 0.30 -0.60 -11.54
CA ASN A 76 0.64 0.77 -11.23
C ASN A 76 -0.01 1.18 -9.90
N GLU A 77 0.81 1.44 -8.88
CA GLU A 77 0.35 1.87 -7.56
C GLU A 77 -0.49 3.15 -7.63
N ASP A 78 -0.14 4.06 -8.54
CA ASP A 78 -0.79 5.36 -8.68
C ASP A 78 -2.20 5.19 -9.24
N GLU A 79 -2.39 4.29 -10.20
CA GLU A 79 -3.70 3.95 -10.75
C GLU A 79 -4.58 3.26 -9.71
N VAL A 80 -4.02 2.37 -8.89
CA VAL A 80 -4.76 1.72 -7.80
C VAL A 80 -5.20 2.75 -6.75
N ALA A 81 -4.30 3.66 -6.35
CA ALA A 81 -4.62 4.72 -5.41
C ALA A 81 -5.71 5.66 -5.95
N GLN A 82 -5.59 6.06 -7.22
CA GLN A 82 -6.56 6.93 -7.89
C GLN A 82 -7.93 6.24 -8.05
N ARG A 83 -7.95 4.95 -8.43
CA ARG A 83 -9.19 4.17 -8.55
C ARG A 83 -9.91 4.07 -7.20
N LYS A 84 -9.17 3.80 -6.12
CA LYS A 84 -9.72 3.78 -4.75
C LYS A 84 -10.31 5.15 -4.35
N ALA A 85 -9.61 6.24 -4.66
CA ALA A 85 -10.13 7.59 -4.42
C ALA A 85 -11.43 7.86 -5.21
N TYR A 86 -11.47 7.47 -6.49
CA TYR A 86 -12.67 7.60 -7.31
C TYR A 86 -13.86 6.77 -6.77
N MET A 87 -13.61 5.51 -6.38
CA MET A 87 -14.63 4.66 -5.78
C MET A 87 -15.18 5.27 -4.48
N PHE A 88 -14.31 5.87 -3.67
CA PHE A 88 -14.73 6.63 -2.50
C PHE A 88 -15.61 7.81 -2.89
N PHE A 89 -15.18 8.66 -3.82
CA PHE A 89 -15.98 9.83 -4.22
C PHE A 89 -17.36 9.44 -4.75
N LYS A 90 -17.43 8.36 -5.54
CA LYS A 90 -18.69 7.81 -6.05
C LYS A 90 -19.58 7.27 -4.93
N ALA A 91 -19.02 6.50 -3.99
CA ALA A 91 -19.79 5.93 -2.88
C ALA A 91 -20.37 7.01 -1.94
N PHE A 92 -19.72 8.17 -1.85
CA PHE A 92 -20.15 9.29 -1.01
C PHE A 92 -21.04 10.33 -1.72
N ASP A 93 -21.39 10.08 -2.99
CA ASP A 93 -22.10 11.02 -3.86
C ASP A 93 -21.48 12.43 -3.75
N LEU A 94 -20.16 12.50 -3.85
CA LEU A 94 -19.44 13.76 -3.81
C LEU A 94 -19.70 14.51 -5.12
N LYS A 95 -20.68 15.42 -5.06
CA LYS A 95 -21.05 16.28 -6.17
C LYS A 95 -19.95 17.30 -6.47
N GLU A 96 -19.98 17.81 -7.69
CA GLU A 96 -19.17 18.96 -8.09
C GLU A 96 -19.37 20.12 -7.10
N GLY A 97 -18.26 20.79 -6.75
CA GLY A 97 -18.23 21.79 -5.66
C GLY A 97 -18.11 21.20 -4.24
N GLY A 98 -18.13 19.88 -4.09
CA GLY A 98 -17.85 19.20 -2.82
C GLY A 98 -16.42 19.44 -2.34
N ARG A 99 -16.24 19.60 -1.02
CA ARG A 99 -14.92 19.79 -0.42
C ARG A 99 -14.26 18.45 -0.11
N ILE A 100 -13.03 18.30 -0.59
CA ILE A 100 -12.12 17.20 -0.23
C ILE A 100 -10.87 17.84 0.37
N LEU A 101 -10.41 17.29 1.48
CA LEU A 101 -9.14 17.66 2.10
C LEU A 101 -8.12 16.55 1.80
N LEU A 102 -7.00 16.95 1.20
CA LEU A 102 -5.85 16.08 1.00
C LEU A 102 -4.83 16.39 2.10
N ILE A 103 -4.74 15.49 3.07
CA ILE A 103 -3.79 15.60 4.17
C ILE A 103 -2.52 14.87 3.76
N ILE A 104 -1.39 15.54 3.80
CA ILE A 104 -0.07 14.98 3.48
C ILE A 104 0.83 15.15 4.68
N ASP A 105 1.40 14.05 5.15
CA ASP A 105 2.30 14.03 6.29
C ASP A 105 3.37 12.96 6.11
N ASP A 106 4.57 13.19 6.64
CA ASP A 106 5.64 12.20 6.62
C ASP A 106 5.77 11.47 7.96
N THR A 107 6.00 10.16 7.87
CA THR A 107 6.18 9.30 9.03
C THR A 107 7.51 8.56 8.93
N TYR A 108 8.19 8.47 10.07
CA TYR A 108 9.45 7.76 10.17
C TYR A 108 9.26 6.33 10.68
N ARG A 109 9.98 5.40 10.05
CA ARG A 109 10.08 4.01 10.51
C ARG A 109 11.54 3.70 10.77
N GLU A 110 11.92 3.70 12.05
CA GLU A 110 13.26 3.30 12.48
C GLU A 110 13.58 1.87 12.02
N LYS A 111 14.82 1.67 11.57
CA LYS A 111 15.32 0.38 11.09
C LYS A 111 16.68 0.09 11.73
N LYS A 112 16.86 -1.16 12.15
CA LYS A 112 18.16 -1.67 12.63
C LYS A 112 18.99 -2.29 11.51
N GLY A 113 18.34 -2.77 10.44
CA GLY A 113 19.01 -3.37 9.29
C GLY A 113 19.56 -2.31 8.32
N LYS A 114 20.57 -2.70 7.52
CA LYS A 114 21.16 -1.86 6.47
C LYS A 114 20.67 -2.22 5.06
N CYS A 115 20.04 -3.38 4.89
CA CYS A 115 19.60 -3.91 3.60
C CYS A 115 18.10 -3.65 3.36
N THR A 116 17.64 -2.41 3.55
CA THR A 116 16.28 -2.01 3.18
C THR A 116 16.36 -0.75 2.35
N ASP A 117 15.51 -0.67 1.34
CA ASP A 117 15.49 0.46 0.41
C ASP A 117 15.08 1.75 1.14
N GLY A 118 15.58 2.88 0.65
CA GLY A 118 15.25 4.21 1.17
C GLY A 118 15.65 4.45 2.64
N ILE A 119 16.57 3.66 3.18
CA ILE A 119 17.12 3.90 4.52
C ILE A 119 18.05 5.11 4.48
N GLY A 120 17.98 5.94 5.51
CA GLY A 120 18.91 7.02 5.73
C GLY A 120 18.82 7.62 7.13
N LYS A 121 19.66 8.64 7.36
CA LYS A 121 19.67 9.42 8.60
C LYS A 121 18.64 10.55 8.51
N PHE A 122 17.59 10.53 9.31
CA PHE A 122 16.53 11.55 9.33
C PHE A 122 16.52 12.27 10.68
N PHE A 123 16.13 13.54 10.69
CA PHE A 123 15.95 14.28 11.94
C PHE A 123 14.47 14.21 12.34
N ASP A 124 14.21 13.68 13.53
CA ASP A 124 12.91 13.60 14.17
C ASP A 124 12.89 14.59 15.34
N HIS A 125 11.86 15.45 15.40
CA HIS A 125 11.79 16.52 16.39
C HIS A 125 11.69 16.01 17.84
N ASN A 126 11.24 14.78 18.06
CA ASN A 126 11.09 14.19 19.39
C ASN A 126 12.30 13.34 19.80
N LYS A 127 13.01 12.74 18.84
CA LYS A 127 14.09 11.76 19.09
C LYS A 127 15.49 12.21 18.62
N GLY A 128 15.58 13.34 17.93
CA GLY A 128 16.80 13.76 17.25
C GLY A 128 17.06 12.93 15.98
N TYR A 129 18.33 12.64 15.68
CA TYR A 129 18.65 11.88 14.48
C TYR A 129 18.34 10.39 14.63
N ILE A 130 17.51 9.88 13.73
CA ILE A 130 17.16 8.47 13.63
C ILE A 130 17.70 7.85 12.35
N TRP A 131 17.88 6.53 12.37
CA TRP A 131 18.21 5.74 11.19
C TRP A 131 17.00 4.91 10.78
N GLY A 132 16.51 5.10 9.56
CA GLY A 132 15.28 4.44 9.14
C GLY A 132 14.78 4.89 7.78
N ASN A 133 13.50 4.63 7.52
CA ASN A 133 12.78 5.11 6.35
C ASN A 133 11.95 6.34 6.70
N SER A 134 11.73 7.19 5.70
CA SER A 134 10.71 8.23 5.71
C SER A 134 9.65 7.86 4.67
N PHE A 135 8.39 7.82 5.06
CA PHE A 135 7.27 7.60 4.15
C PHE A 135 6.43 8.87 4.13
N VAL A 136 6.19 9.42 2.94
CA VAL A 136 5.20 10.47 2.74
C VAL A 136 3.87 9.78 2.51
N THR A 137 2.89 10.05 3.36
CA THR A 137 1.56 9.46 3.29
C THR A 137 0.54 10.54 2.92
N SER A 138 -0.49 10.13 2.19
CA SER A 138 -1.67 10.95 1.96
C SER A 138 -2.93 10.28 2.45
N VAL A 139 -3.83 11.09 3.00
CA VAL A 139 -5.17 10.71 3.43
C VAL A 139 -6.16 11.70 2.80
N LEU A 140 -7.21 11.16 2.20
CA LEU A 140 -8.34 11.96 1.71
C LEU A 140 -9.38 12.04 2.82
N GLN A 141 -9.91 13.23 3.05
CA GLN A 141 -11.00 13.45 3.98
C GLN A 141 -12.16 14.18 3.31
N SER A 142 -13.38 13.70 3.55
CA SER A 142 -14.59 14.45 3.28
C SER A 142 -15.69 14.08 4.28
N ARG A 143 -16.52 15.05 4.67
CA ARG A 143 -17.65 14.88 5.62
C ARG A 143 -17.28 14.10 6.90
N GLY A 144 -16.08 14.33 7.45
CA GLY A 144 -15.60 13.67 8.68
C GLY A 144 -15.05 12.25 8.48
N LEU A 145 -15.07 11.71 7.27
CA LEU A 145 -14.53 10.38 6.95
C LEU A 145 -13.15 10.48 6.32
N PHE A 146 -12.30 9.52 6.65
CA PHE A 146 -10.90 9.49 6.24
C PHE A 146 -10.61 8.22 5.45
N ILE A 147 -9.97 8.36 4.30
CA ILE A 147 -9.55 7.25 3.44
C ILE A 147 -8.04 7.33 3.22
N PRO A 148 -7.28 6.30 3.61
CA PRO A 148 -5.88 6.20 3.23
C PRO A 148 -5.76 6.25 1.71
N HIS A 149 -5.02 7.22 1.18
CA HIS A 149 -4.88 7.42 -0.25
C HIS A 149 -3.67 6.67 -0.78
N LYS A 150 -2.46 7.12 -0.40
CA LYS A 150 -1.21 6.54 -0.91
C LYS A 150 -0.07 6.74 0.08
N ALA A 151 0.94 5.88 0.02
CA ALA A 151 2.14 5.98 0.83
C ALA A 151 3.36 5.79 -0.07
N LYS A 152 4.21 6.81 -0.17
CA LYS A 152 5.42 6.77 -1.00
C LYS A 152 6.64 6.83 -0.11
N MET A 153 7.57 5.90 -0.33
CA MET A 153 8.86 5.95 0.36
C MET A 153 9.67 7.12 -0.17
N TYR A 154 10.09 8.00 0.72
CA TYR A 154 11.00 9.08 0.40
C TYR A 154 12.43 8.55 0.34
N ILE A 155 13.09 8.75 -0.81
CA ILE A 155 14.49 8.40 -1.01
C ILE A 155 15.29 9.71 -1.07
N LYS A 156 16.30 9.83 -0.21
CA LYS A 156 17.24 10.96 -0.26
C LYS A 156 18.00 10.96 -1.57
N GLU A 157 18.38 12.14 -2.04
CA GLU A 157 19.15 12.32 -3.28
C GLU A 157 20.40 11.43 -3.36
N GLU A 158 21.16 11.34 -2.26
CA GLU A 158 22.34 10.45 -2.14
C GLU A 158 21.99 8.98 -2.46
N GLY A 159 20.83 8.52 -1.97
CA GLY A 159 20.31 7.17 -2.23
C GLY A 159 19.75 7.00 -3.64
N CYS A 160 19.24 8.07 -4.26
CA CYS A 160 18.74 8.05 -5.63
C CYS A 160 19.86 7.81 -6.65
N ARG A 161 21.01 8.49 -6.46
CA ARG A 161 22.19 8.37 -7.35
C ARG A 161 22.77 6.96 -7.38
N PHE A 162 22.72 6.23 -6.25
CA PHE A 162 23.26 4.88 -6.16
C PHE A 162 22.41 3.81 -6.86
N ARG A 163 21.13 4.09 -7.13
CA ARG A 163 20.16 3.06 -7.57
C ARG A 163 19.31 3.43 -8.79
N GLY A 164 19.63 4.54 -9.47
CA GLY A 164 18.89 4.96 -10.66
C GLY A 164 17.47 5.46 -10.38
N PHE A 165 17.16 5.84 -9.13
CA PHE A 165 15.89 6.51 -8.83
C PHE A 165 15.98 8.00 -9.22
N ARG A 166 14.87 8.61 -9.61
CA ARG A 166 14.80 10.08 -9.73
C ARG A 166 14.97 10.69 -8.34
N VAL A 167 15.68 11.81 -8.28
CA VAL A 167 15.78 12.63 -7.07
C VAL A 167 14.36 13.00 -6.65
N GLN A 168 14.01 12.70 -5.39
CA GLN A 168 12.73 13.07 -4.83
C GLN A 168 12.92 14.24 -3.87
N ASN A 169 12.11 15.28 -4.02
CA ASN A 169 11.96 16.37 -3.09
C ASN A 169 10.66 16.19 -2.31
N LYS A 170 10.75 16.21 -0.98
CA LYS A 170 9.59 16.08 -0.08
C LYS A 170 8.50 17.13 -0.34
N ALA A 171 8.84 18.28 -0.93
CA ALA A 171 7.89 19.35 -1.21
C ALA A 171 7.22 19.23 -2.59
N THR A 172 7.94 18.77 -3.62
CA THR A 172 7.48 18.86 -5.02
C THR A 172 7.15 17.53 -5.68
N ASP A 173 7.63 16.39 -5.16
CA ASP A 173 7.29 15.05 -5.71
C ASP A 173 6.09 14.40 -4.99
N ARG A 174 5.21 15.25 -4.48
CA ARG A 174 3.96 14.89 -3.81
C ARG A 174 2.93 14.48 -4.87
N PHE A 175 2.40 13.26 -4.67
CA PHE A 175 1.26 12.61 -5.32
C PHE A 175 0.73 13.17 -6.64
#